data_AF-A0A4R4TG85-F1
#
_entry.id   AF-A0A4R4TG85-F1
#
_cell.length_a   1.000
_cell.length_b   1.000
_cell.length_c   1.000
_cell.angle_alpha   90.00
_cell.angle_beta   90.00
_cell.angle_gamma   90.00
#
_symmetry.space_group_name_H-M   'P 1'
#
loop_
_entity.id
_entity.type
_entity.pdbx_description
1 polymer ?
#
loop_
_entity_poly.entity_id
_entity_poly.type
_entity_poly.pdbx_seq_one_letter_code
_entity_poly.pdbx_strand_id
1 'polypeptide(L)'
;MNYGHALRFGLHLPSDVGCGPGGLVEVVGLAEQWGLDLLVVSAGTAGEAIAVVRELWNVLDRGLGRFTGRFYRLAGAQKAAPAHDVPISVDGQNQDLLRLVGQQADEWSTGCDATTLTQGNRAVDEAARGAGRDPREIRRRVTIRGGFGERTGGFTGTAADWVNDLLPLVVEHGVGTIVLDTEERDVAAGFASEVAPVLRAAVDAMLPRGWSGARVRRSAVPARRRPGIDYEGAPPGMAEVVEPGDLAYARLRSGYLRGGAPGIILRAATNEQVTQALAFARRHPGVALSRRSAGHGVSGRSTNDGGIVIDVSLMNAIEVLDRKTRRVRVGPGARWAEVAAALEPYGWALSSGDYGGVGVG
;
A
#
# COMPACT_ATOMS: atom_id res chain seq x y z
N MET A 1 18.24 -7.48 -5.61
CA MET A 1 16.85 -7.08 -5.40
C MET A 1 16.54 -5.77 -6.12
N ASN A 2 16.06 -5.95 -7.36
CA ASN A 2 15.32 -4.95 -8.13
C ASN A 2 13.94 -4.74 -7.47
N TYR A 3 13.51 -3.50 -7.19
CA TYR A 3 12.22 -3.26 -6.53
C TYR A 3 11.11 -2.69 -7.39
N GLY A 4 11.34 -2.33 -8.66
CA GLY A 4 10.25 -1.92 -9.55
C GLY A 4 9.24 -0.95 -8.91
N HIS A 5 9.70 0.06 -8.17
CA HIS A 5 8.81 0.99 -7.48
C HIS A 5 8.45 2.16 -8.40
N ALA A 6 7.15 2.39 -8.57
CA ALA A 6 6.61 3.50 -9.34
C ALA A 6 6.96 4.88 -8.74
N LEU A 7 7.09 5.89 -9.60
CA LEU A 7 7.07 7.31 -9.24
C LEU A 7 5.82 7.62 -8.42
N ARG A 8 5.97 8.35 -7.32
CA ARG A 8 4.87 8.73 -6.42
C ARG A 8 4.68 10.23 -6.45
N PHE A 9 3.46 10.69 -6.77
CA PHE A 9 3.10 12.10 -6.73
C PHE A 9 2.35 12.39 -5.43
N GLY A 10 2.71 13.46 -4.73
CA GLY A 10 2.13 13.77 -3.42
C GLY A 10 1.84 15.25 -3.21
N LEU A 11 0.93 15.54 -2.29
CA LEU A 11 0.62 16.90 -1.83
C LEU A 11 1.46 17.22 -0.60
N HIS A 12 2.15 18.36 -0.63
CA HIS A 12 2.76 18.96 0.55
C HIS A 12 1.72 19.87 1.21
N LEU A 13 1.38 19.59 2.46
CA LEU A 13 0.55 20.47 3.29
C LEU A 13 1.46 21.48 3.99
N PRO A 14 1.58 22.74 3.50
CA PRO A 14 2.31 23.78 4.22
C PRO A 14 1.63 24.10 5.56
N SER A 15 2.42 24.53 6.53
CA SER A 15 2.00 24.85 7.91
C SER A 15 0.96 25.97 8.02
N ASP A 16 0.74 26.74 6.96
CA ASP A 16 0.22 28.10 7.01
C ASP A 16 -0.87 28.42 5.97
N VAL A 17 -1.34 27.43 5.18
CA VAL A 17 -2.47 27.63 4.25
C VAL A 17 -3.75 26.95 4.78
N GLY A 18 -4.70 27.75 5.27
CA GLY A 18 -6.15 27.44 5.22
C GLY A 18 -6.68 26.20 5.96
N CYS A 19 -5.95 25.65 6.94
CA CYS A 19 -6.27 24.37 7.58
C CYS A 19 -7.37 24.45 8.67
N GLY A 20 -8.59 24.82 8.27
CA GLY A 20 -9.78 24.37 9.00
C GLY A 20 -10.04 22.88 8.73
N PRO A 21 -10.89 22.18 9.52
CA PRO A 21 -11.24 20.79 9.28
C PRO A 21 -11.72 20.50 7.84
N GLY A 22 -12.33 21.49 7.18
CA GLY A 22 -12.78 21.40 5.79
C GLY A 22 -11.63 21.30 4.77
N GLY A 23 -10.50 21.99 4.99
CA GLY A 23 -9.36 21.95 4.07
C GLY A 23 -8.65 20.58 4.09
N LEU A 24 -8.57 19.93 5.25
CA LEU A 24 -8.06 18.55 5.34
C LEU A 24 -8.98 17.55 4.63
N VAL A 25 -10.30 17.69 4.79
CA VAL A 25 -11.28 16.84 4.08
C VAL A 25 -11.17 17.04 2.58
N GLU A 26 -11.00 18.28 2.11
CA GLU A 26 -10.84 18.61 0.70
C GLU A 26 -9.54 18.06 0.12
N VAL A 27 -8.40 18.19 0.82
CA VAL A 27 -7.12 17.62 0.38
C VAL A 27 -7.17 16.09 0.35
N VAL A 28 -7.80 15.45 1.33
CA VAL A 28 -8.01 13.99 1.30
C VAL A 28 -8.89 13.60 0.10
N GLY A 29 -9.97 14.33 -0.16
CA GLY A 29 -10.83 14.11 -1.32
C GLY A 29 -10.10 14.32 -2.66
N LEU A 30 -9.26 15.35 -2.77
CA LEU A 30 -8.42 15.61 -3.94
C LEU A 30 -7.35 14.52 -4.13
N ALA A 31 -6.74 14.05 -3.03
CA ALA A 31 -5.78 12.95 -3.08
C ALA A 31 -6.41 11.65 -3.61
N GLU A 32 -7.67 11.39 -3.23
CA GLU A 32 -8.46 10.29 -3.79
C GLU A 32 -8.83 10.52 -5.26
N GLN A 33 -9.33 11.71 -5.61
CA GLN A 33 -9.76 12.05 -6.97
C GLN A 33 -8.60 12.01 -7.98
N TRP A 34 -7.41 12.43 -7.56
CA TRP A 34 -6.23 12.51 -8.42
C TRP A 34 -5.31 11.30 -8.31
N GLY A 35 -5.66 10.30 -7.48
CA GLY A 35 -4.90 9.06 -7.36
C GLY A 35 -3.48 9.26 -6.81
N LEU A 36 -3.32 10.16 -5.84
CA LEU A 36 -2.01 10.51 -5.27
C LEU A 36 -1.40 9.36 -4.47
N ASP A 37 -0.07 9.36 -4.37
CA ASP A 37 0.74 8.26 -3.83
C ASP A 37 1.49 8.63 -2.53
N LEU A 38 1.38 9.87 -2.06
CA LEU A 38 2.08 10.38 -0.87
C LEU A 38 1.39 11.61 -0.28
N LEU A 39 1.30 11.69 1.06
CA LEU A 39 0.90 12.91 1.78
C LEU A 39 2.04 13.38 2.70
N VAL A 40 2.47 14.64 2.56
CA VAL A 40 3.49 15.24 3.45
C VAL A 40 2.83 16.25 4.38
N VAL A 41 3.01 16.07 5.69
CA VAL A 41 2.40 16.93 6.72
C VAL A 41 3.48 17.73 7.45
N SER A 42 3.36 19.06 7.44
CA SER A 42 4.28 19.99 8.13
C SER A 42 3.93 20.20 9.61
N ALA A 43 4.90 20.68 10.38
CA ALA A 43 4.87 20.75 11.85
C ALA A 43 3.77 21.65 12.45
N GLY A 44 3.50 21.45 13.75
CA GLY A 44 2.59 22.25 14.59
C GLY A 44 1.26 21.57 14.91
N THR A 45 0.62 20.95 13.92
CA THR A 45 -0.66 20.22 14.06
C THR A 45 -0.60 18.79 13.52
N ALA A 46 0.58 18.33 13.09
CA ALA A 46 0.77 17.09 12.34
C ALA A 46 0.18 15.85 13.03
N GLY A 47 0.26 15.75 14.37
CA GLY A 47 -0.30 14.60 15.09
C GLY A 47 -1.83 14.52 15.00
N GLU A 48 -2.52 15.64 15.20
CA GLU A 48 -3.97 15.65 15.04
C GLU A 48 -4.39 15.52 13.58
N ALA A 49 -3.63 16.09 12.64
CA ALA A 49 -3.87 15.94 11.21
C ALA A 49 -3.77 14.47 10.77
N ILE A 50 -2.74 13.75 11.21
CA ILE A 50 -2.60 12.31 10.95
C ILE A 50 -3.80 11.55 11.54
N ALA A 51 -4.18 11.84 12.79
CA ALA A 51 -5.33 11.19 13.41
C ALA A 51 -6.65 11.45 12.66
N VAL A 52 -6.87 12.68 12.20
CA VAL A 52 -8.01 13.07 11.35
C VAL A 52 -8.02 12.28 10.05
N VAL A 53 -6.89 12.24 9.32
CA VAL A 53 -6.78 11.49 8.06
C VAL A 53 -7.05 10.01 8.28
N ARG A 54 -6.47 9.40 9.33
CA ARG A 54 -6.70 8.00 9.67
C ARG A 54 -8.15 7.71 10.05
N GLU A 55 -8.84 8.65 10.70
CA GLU A 55 -10.26 8.53 11.02
C GLU A 55 -11.15 8.61 9.77
N LEU A 56 -10.84 9.51 8.84
CA LEU A 56 -11.54 9.58 7.56
C LEU A 56 -11.35 8.31 6.73
N TRP A 57 -10.17 7.70 6.79
CA TRP A 57 -9.87 6.44 6.09
C TRP A 57 -10.38 5.17 6.80
N ASN A 58 -10.91 5.29 8.03
CA ASN A 58 -11.39 4.15 8.81
C ASN A 58 -12.79 3.69 8.38
N VAL A 59 -12.94 3.29 7.11
CA VAL A 59 -14.20 2.82 6.51
C VAL A 59 -14.69 1.47 7.05
N LEU A 60 -13.90 0.80 7.90
CA LEU A 60 -14.33 -0.41 8.60
C LEU A 60 -15.31 -0.09 9.72
N ASP A 61 -15.17 1.09 10.33
CA ASP A 61 -16.21 1.67 11.17
C ASP A 61 -17.26 2.36 10.29
N ARG A 62 -18.50 1.92 10.40
CA ARG A 62 -19.61 2.37 9.55
C ARG A 62 -20.19 3.74 9.97
N GLY A 63 -19.72 4.29 11.09
CA GLY A 63 -20.10 5.63 11.55
C GLY A 63 -19.50 6.75 10.69
N LEU A 64 -20.06 7.95 10.83
CA LEU A 64 -19.42 9.17 10.32
C LEU A 64 -18.13 9.45 11.11
N GLY A 65 -17.14 10.00 10.43
CA GLY A 65 -15.85 10.42 11.00
C GLY A 65 -16.01 11.44 12.09
N ARG A 66 -15.49 11.13 13.28
CA ARG A 66 -15.53 12.02 14.44
C ARG A 66 -14.16 12.11 15.09
N PHE A 67 -13.75 13.34 15.37
CA PHE A 67 -12.47 13.64 16.00
C PHE A 67 -12.63 14.91 16.81
N THR A 68 -12.09 14.94 18.03
CA THR A 68 -12.05 16.15 18.86
C THR A 68 -10.64 16.27 19.42
N GLY A 69 -9.84 17.13 18.80
CA GLY A 69 -8.53 17.53 19.26
C GLY A 69 -8.51 18.99 19.69
N ARG A 70 -7.30 19.48 19.98
CA ARG A 70 -7.03 20.88 20.32
C ARG A 70 -7.13 21.78 19.09
N PHE A 71 -6.73 21.29 17.91
CA PHE A 71 -6.65 22.06 16.67
C PHE A 71 -7.74 21.64 15.67
N TYR A 72 -8.04 20.34 15.59
CA TYR A 72 -9.06 19.83 14.68
C TYR A 72 -10.29 19.27 15.40
N ARG A 73 -11.45 19.49 14.78
CA ARG A 73 -12.70 18.86 15.18
C ARG A 73 -13.45 18.36 13.95
N LEU A 74 -13.70 17.07 13.88
CA LEU A 74 -14.63 16.45 12.93
C LEU A 74 -15.94 16.14 13.64
N ALA A 75 -17.03 16.76 13.19
CA ALA A 75 -18.36 16.61 13.77
C ALA A 75 -19.28 15.72 12.93
N GLY A 76 -18.74 14.68 12.28
CA GLY A 76 -19.48 13.77 11.41
C GLY A 76 -19.15 13.96 9.93
N ALA A 77 -17.92 13.64 9.55
CA ALA A 77 -17.47 13.66 8.15
C ALA A 77 -17.75 12.32 7.45
N GLN A 78 -17.96 12.34 6.13
CA GLN A 78 -18.01 11.10 5.35
C GLN A 78 -16.63 10.44 5.34
N LYS A 79 -16.60 9.13 5.60
CA LYS A 79 -15.38 8.33 5.53
C LYS A 79 -15.22 7.77 4.11
N ALA A 80 -14.01 7.86 3.58
CA ALA A 80 -13.60 7.24 2.33
C ALA A 80 -12.16 6.78 2.53
N ALA A 81 -11.82 5.60 2.01
CA ALA A 81 -10.47 5.08 2.09
C ALA A 81 -9.84 5.16 0.69
N PRO A 82 -8.53 5.47 0.61
CA PRO A 82 -7.84 5.51 -0.67
C PRO A 82 -7.88 4.13 -1.35
N ALA A 83 -7.85 4.14 -2.68
CA ALA A 83 -7.92 2.92 -3.49
C ALA A 83 -6.71 2.00 -3.26
N HIS A 84 -5.57 2.60 -2.89
CA HIS A 84 -4.30 1.96 -2.56
C HIS A 84 -3.72 2.58 -1.29
N ASP A 85 -2.57 2.07 -0.86
CA ASP A 85 -1.90 2.61 0.31
C ASP A 85 -1.19 3.93 0.03
N VAL A 86 -1.65 4.98 0.72
CA VAL A 86 -1.05 6.31 0.72
C VAL A 86 -0.28 6.48 2.05
N PRO A 87 1.06 6.40 2.05
CA PRO A 87 1.84 6.65 3.25
C PRO A 87 1.72 8.11 3.68
N ILE A 88 1.65 8.32 4.99
CA ILE A 88 1.73 9.66 5.57
C ILE A 88 3.17 9.92 6.03
N SER A 89 3.80 10.88 5.39
CA SER A 89 5.17 11.28 5.65
C SER A 89 5.23 12.57 6.48
N VAL A 90 6.15 12.59 7.43
CA VAL A 90 6.45 13.76 8.24
C VAL A 90 7.89 14.18 7.98
N ASP A 91 8.07 15.45 7.63
CA ASP A 91 9.37 16.06 7.43
C ASP A 91 9.79 16.85 8.67
N GLY A 92 11.06 16.73 9.06
CA GLY A 92 11.66 17.53 10.13
C GLY A 92 12.50 16.73 11.12
N GLN A 93 13.20 17.47 11.99
CA GLN A 93 14.29 16.93 12.82
C GLN A 93 14.13 17.24 14.32
N ASN A 94 13.17 18.08 14.72
CA ASN A 94 12.99 18.38 16.13
C ASN A 94 12.44 17.16 16.89
N GLN A 95 12.73 17.06 18.19
CA GLN A 95 12.39 15.88 18.97
C GLN A 95 10.89 15.57 19.01
N ASP A 96 10.04 16.59 18.98
CA ASP A 96 8.59 16.37 18.99
C ASP A 96 8.08 15.74 17.70
N LEU A 97 8.62 16.15 16.56
CA LEU A 97 8.33 15.55 15.26
C LEU A 97 8.89 14.14 15.16
N LEU A 98 10.13 13.89 15.60
CA LEU A 98 10.71 12.54 15.57
C LEU A 98 9.92 11.56 16.44
N ARG A 99 9.43 12.03 17.59
CA ARG A 99 8.52 11.25 18.45
C ARG A 99 7.19 10.98 17.74
N LEU A 100 6.60 11.99 17.12
CA LEU A 100 5.37 11.85 16.35
C LEU A 100 5.52 10.85 15.20
N VAL A 101 6.64 10.92 14.46
CA VAL A 101 6.96 10.00 13.37
C VAL A 101 6.94 8.56 13.89
N GLY A 102 7.69 8.30 14.97
CA GLY A 102 7.73 6.99 15.61
C GLY A 102 6.35 6.48 15.97
N GLN A 103 5.49 7.35 16.50
CA GLN A 103 4.16 6.99 16.96
C GLN A 103 3.13 6.79 15.84
N GLN A 104 3.15 7.61 14.79
CA GLN A 104 1.99 7.75 13.88
C GLN A 104 2.31 7.75 12.38
N ALA A 105 3.52 8.13 11.98
CA ALA A 105 3.88 8.28 10.56
C ALA A 105 4.26 6.94 9.90
N ASP A 106 4.08 6.87 8.58
CA ASP A 106 4.59 5.77 7.75
C ASP A 106 6.00 6.05 7.23
N GLU A 107 6.42 7.31 7.21
CA GLU A 107 7.71 7.72 6.66
C GLU A 107 8.25 8.97 7.36
N TRP A 108 9.54 8.93 7.66
CA TRP A 108 10.32 10.09 8.09
C TRP A 108 11.08 10.66 6.90
N SER A 109 11.01 11.97 6.73
CA SER A 109 11.74 12.72 5.71
C SER A 109 12.68 13.74 6.34
N THR A 110 13.89 13.83 5.79
CA THR A 110 14.93 14.76 6.23
C THR A 110 15.97 14.98 5.12
N GLY A 111 16.97 15.81 5.40
CA GLY A 111 18.19 15.89 4.59
C GLY A 111 19.08 14.64 4.72
N CYS A 112 20.22 14.67 4.05
CA CYS A 112 21.14 13.52 3.95
C CYS A 112 22.35 13.58 4.90
N ASP A 113 22.36 14.47 5.88
CA ASP A 113 23.45 14.57 6.85
C ASP A 113 23.52 13.33 7.76
N ALA A 114 24.69 12.69 7.84
CA ALA A 114 24.87 11.42 8.54
C ALA A 114 24.62 11.51 10.06
N THR A 115 25.00 12.62 10.68
CA THR A 115 24.78 12.82 12.13
C THR A 115 23.29 13.00 12.42
N THR A 116 22.61 13.78 11.61
CA THR A 116 21.16 13.97 11.64
C THR A 116 20.42 12.65 11.44
N LEU A 117 20.81 11.85 10.44
CA LEU A 117 20.21 10.54 10.18
C LEU A 117 20.40 9.59 11.37
N THR A 118 21.60 9.55 11.95
CA THR A 118 21.89 8.68 13.10
C THR A 118 21.06 9.06 14.32
N GLN A 119 21.03 10.35 14.68
CA GLN A 119 20.28 10.84 15.83
C GLN A 119 18.77 10.69 15.62
N GLY A 120 18.27 11.05 14.43
CA GLY A 120 16.86 10.96 14.11
C GLY A 120 16.37 9.52 14.01
N ASN A 121 17.15 8.59 13.43
CA ASN A 121 16.83 7.17 13.44
C ASN A 121 16.66 6.64 14.86
N ARG A 122 17.60 6.96 15.76
CA ARG A 122 17.50 6.54 17.16
C ARG A 122 16.22 7.03 17.82
N ALA A 123 15.89 8.32 17.64
CA ALA A 123 14.70 8.92 18.24
C ALA A 123 13.40 8.34 17.67
N VAL A 124 13.31 8.17 16.35
CA VAL A 124 12.15 7.58 15.67
C VAL A 124 11.95 6.14 16.11
N ASP A 125 13.02 5.35 16.16
CA ASP A 125 12.98 3.95 16.54
C ASP A 125 12.58 3.76 18.02
N GLU A 126 13.11 4.59 18.92
CA GLU A 126 12.72 4.59 20.34
C GLU A 126 11.24 4.94 20.50
N ALA A 127 10.76 5.97 19.81
CA ALA A 127 9.35 6.36 19.84
C ALA A 127 8.42 5.30 19.22
N ALA A 128 8.87 4.63 18.14
CA ALA A 128 8.13 3.53 17.52
C ALA A 128 7.98 2.34 18.48
N ARG A 129 9.09 1.90 19.08
CA ARG A 129 9.05 0.81 20.09
C ARG A 129 8.20 1.19 21.29
N GLY A 130 8.32 2.43 21.78
CA GLY A 130 7.48 2.96 22.86
C GLY A 130 5.99 2.97 22.53
N ALA A 131 5.63 3.05 21.24
CA ALA A 131 4.25 2.95 20.74
C ALA A 131 3.82 1.52 20.37
N GLY A 132 4.67 0.51 20.61
CA GLY A 132 4.40 -0.88 20.23
C GLY A 132 4.44 -1.15 18.73
N ARG A 133 5.10 -0.28 17.95
CA ARG A 133 5.31 -0.43 16.51
C ARG A 133 6.68 -1.01 16.20
N ASP A 134 6.79 -1.74 15.09
CA ASP A 134 8.08 -2.14 14.56
C ASP A 134 8.72 -0.93 13.84
N PRO A 135 9.93 -0.49 14.20
CA PRO A 135 10.60 0.61 13.51
C PRO A 135 10.74 0.44 11.99
N ARG A 136 10.75 -0.82 11.51
CA ARG A 136 10.81 -1.17 10.08
C ARG A 136 9.52 -0.83 9.33
N GLU A 137 8.42 -0.54 10.01
CA GLU A 137 7.19 -0.01 9.39
C GLU A 137 7.36 1.42 8.89
N ILE A 138 8.30 2.15 9.49
CA ILE A 138 8.51 3.56 9.18
C ILE A 138 9.63 3.61 8.15
N ARG A 139 9.35 4.16 6.98
CA ARG A 139 10.37 4.34 5.94
C ARG A 139 11.25 5.55 6.26
N ARG A 140 12.49 5.52 5.78
CA ARG A 140 13.46 6.63 5.87
C ARG A 140 13.65 7.21 4.48
N ARG A 141 13.31 8.49 4.32
CA ARG A 141 13.43 9.21 3.06
C ARG A 141 14.41 10.36 3.20
N VAL A 142 15.29 10.49 2.22
CA VAL A 142 16.17 11.66 2.08
C VAL A 142 15.89 12.38 0.78
N THR A 143 15.99 13.69 0.82
CA THR A 143 15.99 14.53 -0.38
C THR A 143 17.41 14.99 -0.64
N ILE A 144 17.89 14.78 -1.87
CA ILE A 144 19.23 15.14 -2.31
C ILE A 144 19.17 16.12 -3.48
N ARG A 145 20.21 16.93 -3.62
CA ARG A 145 20.46 17.81 -4.77
C ARG A 145 21.90 17.59 -5.21
N GLY A 146 22.15 17.65 -6.51
CA GLY A 146 23.46 17.34 -7.06
C GLY A 146 23.53 17.59 -8.57
N GLY A 147 24.70 17.36 -9.14
CA GLY A 147 24.94 17.51 -10.58
C GLY A 147 26.05 16.60 -11.11
N PHE A 148 26.12 16.42 -12.42
CA PHE A 148 27.22 15.71 -13.09
C PHE A 148 28.30 16.71 -13.54
N GLY A 149 29.56 16.31 -13.45
CA GLY A 149 30.68 17.17 -13.86
C GLY A 149 31.89 17.06 -12.94
N GLU A 150 32.48 18.19 -12.58
CA GLU A 150 33.57 18.25 -11.60
C GLU A 150 33.03 17.96 -10.19
N ARG A 151 33.80 17.21 -9.39
CA ARG A 151 33.42 16.90 -8.01
C ARG A 151 33.72 18.09 -7.11
N THR A 152 32.67 18.77 -6.66
CA THR A 152 32.74 19.95 -5.78
C THR A 152 32.17 19.68 -4.38
N GLY A 153 31.61 18.50 -4.14
CA GLY A 153 30.99 18.10 -2.88
C GLY A 153 30.21 16.78 -3.00
N GLY A 154 29.39 16.48 -1.99
CA GLY A 154 28.51 15.31 -2.01
C GLY A 154 27.50 15.40 -3.16
N PHE A 155 27.23 14.27 -3.82
CA PHE A 155 26.32 14.16 -4.97
C PHE A 155 26.73 15.05 -6.15
N THR A 156 28.03 15.24 -6.33
CA THR A 156 28.60 15.86 -7.53
C THR A 156 29.71 14.98 -8.08
N GLY A 157 29.92 15.03 -9.39
CA GLY A 157 30.96 14.25 -10.06
C GLY A 157 30.40 13.24 -11.05
N THR A 158 31.07 12.09 -11.15
CA THR A 158 30.69 10.97 -12.01
C THR A 158 29.60 10.11 -11.37
N ALA A 159 28.96 9.22 -12.14
CA ALA A 159 28.01 8.27 -11.58
C ALA A 159 28.59 7.40 -10.45
N ALA A 160 29.89 7.07 -10.53
CA ALA A 160 30.59 6.33 -9.47
C ALA A 160 30.71 7.15 -8.18
N ASP A 161 31.00 8.45 -8.29
CA ASP A 161 31.05 9.37 -7.15
C ASP A 161 29.70 9.45 -6.44
N TRP A 162 28.61 9.57 -7.22
CA TRP A 162 27.25 9.53 -6.68
C TRP A 162 26.94 8.22 -5.94
N VAL A 163 27.31 7.07 -6.50
CA VAL A 163 27.11 5.77 -5.84
C VAL A 163 27.90 5.69 -4.53
N ASN A 164 29.14 6.17 -4.51
CA ASN A 164 29.97 6.20 -3.31
C ASN A 164 29.35 7.07 -2.20
N ASP A 165 28.74 8.20 -2.57
CA ASP A 165 28.09 9.10 -1.61
C ASP A 165 26.74 8.52 -1.11
N LEU A 166 25.99 7.81 -1.96
CA LEU A 166 24.64 7.30 -1.62
C LEU A 166 24.65 5.95 -0.91
N LEU A 167 25.62 5.09 -1.18
CA LEU A 167 25.66 3.73 -0.65
C LEU A 167 25.69 3.69 0.90
N PRO A 168 26.48 4.52 1.61
CA PRO A 168 26.45 4.58 3.07
C PRO A 168 25.10 5.00 3.63
N LEU A 169 24.38 5.92 2.96
CA LEU A 169 23.04 6.33 3.40
C LEU A 169 22.07 5.15 3.43
N VAL A 170 22.15 4.27 2.44
CA VAL A 170 21.28 3.09 2.37
C VAL A 170 21.73 2.00 3.34
N VAL A 171 23.02 1.65 3.32
CA VAL A 171 23.54 0.47 4.05
C VAL A 171 23.73 0.75 5.54
N GLU A 172 24.21 1.93 5.90
CA GLU A 172 24.54 2.28 7.31
C GLU A 172 23.38 2.98 8.01
N HIS A 173 22.66 3.85 7.28
CA HIS A 173 21.57 4.66 7.85
C HIS A 173 20.16 4.15 7.50
N GLY A 174 20.04 3.07 6.73
CA GLY A 174 18.76 2.43 6.43
C GLY A 174 17.82 3.27 5.58
N VAL A 175 18.35 4.20 4.76
CA VAL A 175 17.56 5.00 3.84
C VAL A 175 16.87 4.09 2.82
N GLY A 176 15.54 4.16 2.77
CA GLY A 176 14.69 3.34 1.90
C GLY A 176 14.09 4.13 0.72
N THR A 177 14.21 5.45 0.70
CA THR A 177 13.77 6.29 -0.43
C THR A 177 14.71 7.48 -0.59
N ILE A 178 15.15 7.70 -1.83
CA ILE A 178 15.98 8.83 -2.23
C ILE A 178 15.15 9.63 -3.21
N VAL A 179 14.92 10.90 -2.90
CA VAL A 179 14.26 11.86 -3.79
C VAL A 179 15.34 12.77 -4.34
N LEU A 180 15.54 12.75 -5.65
CA LEU A 180 16.36 13.73 -6.34
C LEU A 180 15.51 14.97 -6.61
N ASP A 181 15.88 16.09 -6.00
CA ASP A 181 15.27 17.39 -6.27
C ASP A 181 16.11 18.13 -7.32
N THR A 182 15.57 18.20 -8.54
CA THR A 182 16.22 18.85 -9.68
C THR A 182 15.19 19.28 -10.71
N GLU A 183 15.46 20.40 -11.37
CA GLU A 183 14.72 20.86 -12.57
C GLU A 183 15.48 20.52 -13.87
N GLU A 184 16.70 20.00 -13.75
CA GLU A 184 17.59 19.71 -14.88
C GLU A 184 17.32 18.31 -15.43
N ARG A 185 16.83 18.26 -16.67
CA ARG A 185 16.49 17.00 -17.35
C ARG A 185 17.68 16.05 -17.46
N ASP A 186 18.86 16.57 -17.74
CA ASP A 186 20.06 15.75 -17.95
C ASP A 186 20.54 15.12 -16.63
N VAL A 187 20.44 15.86 -15.52
CA VAL A 187 20.72 15.32 -14.18
C VAL A 187 19.72 14.23 -13.81
N ALA A 188 18.43 14.45 -14.04
CA ALA A 188 17.41 13.44 -13.79
C ALA A 188 17.61 12.17 -14.65
N ALA A 189 17.93 12.35 -15.93
CA ALA A 189 18.19 11.25 -16.86
C ALA A 189 19.43 10.45 -16.44
N GLY A 190 20.57 11.11 -16.24
CA GLY A 190 21.82 10.47 -15.82
C GLY A 190 21.68 9.73 -14.48
N PHE A 191 20.96 10.33 -13.51
CA PHE A 191 20.67 9.64 -12.25
C PHE A 191 19.85 8.37 -12.48
N ALA A 192 18.80 8.43 -13.30
CA ALA A 192 17.93 7.29 -13.56
C ALA A 192 18.60 6.16 -14.35
N SER A 193 19.43 6.48 -15.35
CA SER A 193 20.06 5.50 -16.23
C SER A 193 21.41 4.99 -15.73
N GLU A 194 22.20 5.83 -15.04
CA GLU A 194 23.58 5.51 -14.68
C GLU A 194 23.77 5.27 -13.18
N VAL A 195 23.13 6.07 -12.32
CA VAL A 195 23.34 5.99 -10.86
C VAL A 195 22.42 4.94 -10.22
N ALA A 196 21.11 5.06 -10.44
CA ALA A 196 20.11 4.25 -9.73
C ALA A 196 20.26 2.73 -9.95
N PRO A 197 20.53 2.22 -11.18
CA PRO A 197 20.72 0.79 -11.39
C PRO A 197 21.98 0.25 -10.71
N VAL A 198 23.08 1.00 -10.76
CA VAL A 198 24.37 0.62 -10.15
C VAL A 198 24.28 0.64 -8.63
N LEU A 199 23.65 1.67 -8.05
CA LEU A 199 23.39 1.74 -6.61
C LEU A 199 22.54 0.55 -6.14
N ARG A 200 21.45 0.22 -6.85
CA ARG A 200 20.62 -0.96 -6.52
C ARG A 200 21.45 -2.23 -6.50
N ALA A 201 22.25 -2.47 -7.55
CA ALA A 201 23.12 -3.64 -7.62
C ALA A 201 24.16 -3.69 -6.49
N ALA A 202 24.74 -2.54 -6.12
CA ALA A 202 25.68 -2.44 -5.00
C ALA A 202 25.01 -2.75 -3.65
N VAL A 203 23.84 -2.18 -3.39
CA VAL A 203 23.04 -2.46 -2.18
C VAL A 203 22.68 -3.94 -2.09
N ASP A 204 22.28 -4.54 -3.22
CA ASP A 204 21.92 -5.94 -3.31
C ASP A 204 23.08 -6.89 -2.98
N ALA A 205 24.29 -6.54 -3.43
CA ALA A 205 25.50 -7.30 -3.14
C ALA A 205 25.87 -7.22 -1.64
N MET A 206 25.65 -6.07 -1.00
CA MET A 206 25.98 -5.86 0.41
C MET A 206 24.90 -6.38 1.38
N LEU A 207 23.63 -6.46 0.96
CA LEU A 207 22.49 -6.89 1.78
C LEU A 207 21.77 -8.15 1.23
N PRO A 208 22.47 -9.29 1.06
CA PRO A 208 21.96 -10.46 0.34
C PRO A 208 20.76 -11.16 1.01
N ARG A 209 20.45 -10.88 2.28
CA ARG A 209 19.32 -11.48 3.04
C ARG A 209 18.59 -10.51 3.98
N GLY A 210 18.36 -9.28 3.55
CA GLY A 210 17.76 -8.29 4.47
C GLY A 210 17.03 -7.14 3.81
N TRP A 211 17.37 -6.80 2.58
CA TRP A 211 16.57 -5.87 1.80
C TRP A 211 15.41 -6.61 1.13
N SER A 212 14.66 -7.46 1.83
CA SER A 212 13.41 -7.95 1.24
C SER A 212 12.48 -6.75 1.18
N GLY A 213 12.18 -6.25 -0.02
CA GLY A 213 11.16 -5.23 -0.28
C GLY A 213 9.75 -5.68 0.09
N ALA A 214 9.63 -6.83 0.76
CA ALA A 214 8.49 -7.22 1.56
C ALA A 214 8.23 -6.12 2.58
N ARG A 215 7.28 -5.26 2.23
CA ARG A 215 6.72 -4.25 3.10
C ARG A 215 6.39 -4.88 4.45
N VAL A 216 6.99 -4.39 5.52
CA VAL A 216 6.60 -4.78 6.89
C VAL A 216 5.14 -4.38 7.05
N ARG A 217 4.28 -5.38 7.30
CA ARG A 217 2.86 -5.12 7.58
C ARG A 217 2.78 -4.23 8.81
N ARG A 218 1.94 -3.20 8.76
CA ARG A 218 1.73 -2.28 9.90
C ARG A 218 1.33 -3.09 11.13
N SER A 219 1.84 -2.77 12.33
CA SER A 219 1.50 -3.49 13.58
C SER A 219 -0.01 -3.55 13.87
N ALA A 220 -0.78 -2.60 13.33
CA ALA A 220 -2.25 -2.60 13.37
C ALA A 220 -2.90 -3.82 12.68
N VAL A 221 -2.20 -4.49 11.76
CA VAL A 221 -2.67 -5.67 11.03
C VAL A 221 -2.53 -6.92 11.90
N PRO A 222 -1.33 -7.29 12.42
CA PRO A 222 -1.21 -8.39 13.39
C PRO A 222 -2.13 -8.25 14.60
N ALA A 223 -2.35 -7.02 15.10
CA ALA A 223 -3.24 -6.76 16.23
C ALA A 223 -4.71 -7.15 15.98
N ARG A 224 -5.13 -7.31 14.72
CA ARG A 224 -6.49 -7.69 14.32
C ARG A 224 -6.59 -9.15 13.85
N ARG A 225 -5.50 -9.91 13.92
CA ARG A 225 -5.49 -11.34 13.58
C ARG A 225 -6.45 -12.12 14.47
N ARG A 226 -7.15 -13.06 13.85
CA ARG A 226 -8.07 -13.99 14.51
C ARG A 226 -7.32 -15.27 14.94
N PRO A 227 -7.65 -15.83 16.12
CA PRO A 227 -7.04 -17.09 16.57
C PRO A 227 -7.40 -18.25 15.62
N GLY A 228 -6.55 -19.28 15.59
CA GLY A 228 -6.79 -20.50 14.81
C GLY A 228 -6.33 -20.42 13.34
N ILE A 229 -5.74 -19.31 12.90
CA ILE A 229 -5.13 -19.16 11.57
C ILE A 229 -3.61 -18.94 11.71
N ASP A 230 -2.83 -19.73 10.99
CA ASP A 230 -1.37 -19.57 10.83
C ASP A 230 -1.07 -18.53 9.74
N TYR A 231 -1.03 -17.25 10.12
CA TYR A 231 -0.79 -16.14 9.17
C TYR A 231 0.61 -16.18 8.55
N GLU A 232 1.62 -16.60 9.33
CA GLU A 232 3.00 -16.67 8.86
C GLU A 232 3.20 -17.81 7.84
N GLY A 233 2.39 -18.86 7.93
CA GLY A 233 2.35 -19.93 6.93
C GLY A 233 1.50 -19.63 5.70
N ALA A 234 1.00 -18.40 5.50
CA ALA A 234 0.25 -18.05 4.29
C ALA A 234 1.12 -18.30 3.03
N PRO A 235 0.58 -18.86 1.94
CA PRO A 235 1.41 -19.26 0.80
C PRO A 235 2.10 -18.04 0.16
N PRO A 236 3.44 -18.03 0.03
CA PRO A 236 4.16 -16.87 -0.49
C PRO A 236 3.89 -16.62 -1.99
N GLY A 237 3.38 -17.62 -2.70
CA GLY A 237 3.05 -17.54 -4.12
C GLY A 237 1.70 -16.90 -4.44
N MET A 238 0.89 -16.51 -3.45
CA MET A 238 -0.41 -15.86 -3.67
C MET A 238 -0.24 -14.53 -4.42
N ALA A 239 -1.23 -14.16 -5.24
CA ALA A 239 -1.23 -12.84 -5.88
C ALA A 239 -1.39 -11.72 -4.83
N GLU A 240 -2.22 -11.96 -3.81
CA GLU A 240 -2.34 -11.08 -2.65
C GLU A 240 -2.81 -11.89 -1.42
N VAL A 241 -2.28 -11.56 -0.25
CA VAL A 241 -2.77 -12.04 1.05
C VAL A 241 -3.28 -10.82 1.82
N VAL A 242 -4.58 -10.79 2.11
CA VAL A 242 -5.23 -9.66 2.77
C VAL A 242 -5.71 -10.08 4.16
N GLU A 243 -5.20 -9.39 5.17
CA GLU A 243 -5.48 -9.60 6.59
C GLU A 243 -6.40 -8.48 7.14
N PRO A 244 -7.10 -8.72 8.26
CA PRO A 244 -7.82 -7.67 8.98
C PRO A 244 -6.91 -6.48 9.29
N GLY A 245 -7.28 -5.30 8.81
CA GLY A 245 -6.48 -4.07 8.97
C GLY A 245 -5.69 -3.65 7.74
N ASP A 246 -5.52 -4.53 6.75
CA ASP A 246 -5.06 -4.10 5.42
C ASP A 246 -6.11 -3.19 4.77
N LEU A 247 -5.67 -2.22 3.97
CA LEU A 247 -6.59 -1.28 3.29
C LEU A 247 -7.55 -1.98 2.34
N ALA A 248 -7.07 -2.99 1.61
CA ALA A 248 -7.89 -3.80 0.70
C ALA A 248 -8.99 -4.58 1.44
N TYR A 249 -8.81 -4.87 2.74
CA TYR A 249 -9.72 -5.70 3.53
C TYR A 249 -11.15 -5.16 3.53
N ALA A 250 -11.34 -3.84 3.64
CA ALA A 250 -12.67 -3.23 3.67
C ALA A 250 -13.49 -3.53 2.41
N ARG A 251 -12.84 -3.55 1.24
CA ARG A 251 -13.48 -3.82 -0.06
C ARG A 251 -13.75 -5.31 -0.28
N LEU A 252 -12.97 -6.18 0.36
CA LEU A 252 -12.99 -7.63 0.11
C LEU A 252 -13.76 -8.43 1.17
N ARG A 253 -13.94 -7.89 2.39
CA ARG A 253 -14.57 -8.61 3.52
C ARG A 253 -16.06 -8.92 3.33
N SER A 254 -16.77 -8.16 2.49
CA SER A 254 -18.23 -8.27 2.33
C SER A 254 -18.63 -8.59 0.89
N GLY A 255 -19.72 -9.31 0.71
CA GLY A 255 -20.41 -9.46 -0.59
C GLY A 255 -21.43 -8.35 -0.82
N TYR A 256 -22.07 -8.36 -1.98
CA TYR A 256 -23.10 -7.39 -2.38
C TYR A 256 -24.27 -7.34 -1.39
N LEU A 257 -24.72 -8.50 -0.90
CA LEU A 257 -25.90 -8.62 -0.04
C LEU A 257 -25.59 -8.96 1.42
N ARG A 258 -24.37 -9.36 1.73
CA ARG A 258 -24.01 -9.92 3.04
C ARG A 258 -22.66 -9.40 3.51
N GLY A 259 -22.65 -8.83 4.71
CA GLY A 259 -21.43 -8.46 5.40
C GLY A 259 -20.65 -9.67 5.88
N GLY A 260 -19.32 -9.55 5.96
CA GLY A 260 -18.45 -10.54 6.57
C GLY A 260 -17.28 -9.90 7.29
N ALA A 261 -16.57 -10.69 8.08
CA ALA A 261 -15.33 -10.31 8.75
C ALA A 261 -14.31 -11.47 8.68
N PRO A 262 -13.86 -11.88 7.47
CA PRO A 262 -12.90 -12.99 7.32
C PRO A 262 -11.65 -12.79 8.18
N GLY A 263 -11.10 -13.87 8.72
CA GLY A 263 -9.80 -13.84 9.39
C GLY A 263 -8.65 -13.63 8.41
N ILE A 264 -8.76 -14.12 7.17
CA ILE A 264 -7.77 -13.90 6.10
C ILE A 264 -8.44 -14.09 4.73
N ILE A 265 -7.99 -13.33 3.73
CA ILE A 265 -8.45 -13.42 2.33
C ILE A 265 -7.25 -13.71 1.44
N LEU A 266 -7.28 -14.83 0.74
CA LEU A 266 -6.23 -15.30 -0.18
C LEU A 266 -6.70 -15.06 -1.61
N ARG A 267 -6.12 -14.09 -2.31
CA ARG A 267 -6.49 -13.77 -3.69
C ARG A 267 -5.62 -14.54 -4.67
N ALA A 268 -6.25 -15.39 -5.47
CA ALA A 268 -5.61 -16.20 -6.49
C ALA A 268 -5.90 -15.63 -7.89
N ALA A 269 -4.86 -15.56 -8.70
CA ALA A 269 -4.87 -15.25 -10.13
C ALA A 269 -4.58 -16.48 -11.00
N THR A 270 -4.17 -17.61 -10.41
CA THR A 270 -3.81 -18.86 -11.12
C THR A 270 -4.36 -20.09 -10.42
N ASN A 271 -4.45 -21.21 -11.15
CA ASN A 271 -4.88 -22.50 -10.59
C ASN A 271 -3.92 -23.02 -9.51
N GLU A 272 -2.62 -22.77 -9.69
CA GLU A 272 -1.56 -23.11 -8.75
C GLU A 272 -1.78 -22.40 -7.41
N GLN A 273 -2.11 -21.10 -7.46
CA GLN A 273 -2.45 -20.32 -6.26
C GLN A 273 -3.74 -20.80 -5.58
N VAL A 274 -4.76 -21.19 -6.35
CA VAL A 274 -5.98 -21.81 -5.77
C VAL A 274 -5.62 -23.09 -5.03
N THR A 275 -4.77 -23.93 -5.62
CA THR A 275 -4.31 -25.18 -5.00
C THR A 275 -3.52 -24.92 -3.71
N GLN A 276 -2.63 -23.93 -3.73
CA GLN A 276 -1.90 -23.49 -2.53
C GLN A 276 -2.82 -22.96 -1.43
N ALA A 277 -3.81 -22.15 -1.79
CA ALA A 277 -4.80 -21.61 -0.86
C ALA A 277 -5.68 -22.70 -0.24
N LEU A 278 -6.08 -23.70 -1.01
CA LEU A 278 -6.81 -24.88 -0.51
C LEU A 278 -5.94 -25.72 0.42
N ALA A 279 -4.67 -25.93 0.08
CA ALA A 279 -3.73 -26.63 0.95
C ALA A 279 -3.54 -25.89 2.28
N PHE A 280 -3.44 -24.56 2.24
CA PHE A 280 -3.42 -23.70 3.43
C PHE A 280 -4.70 -23.85 4.27
N ALA A 281 -5.88 -23.74 3.65
CA ALA A 281 -7.15 -23.87 4.35
C ALA A 281 -7.31 -25.25 5.02
N ARG A 282 -6.85 -26.32 4.36
CA ARG A 282 -6.90 -27.69 4.90
C ARG A 282 -6.05 -27.87 6.16
N ARG A 283 -5.02 -27.05 6.39
CA ARG A 283 -4.23 -27.06 7.64
C ARG A 283 -5.01 -26.48 8.85
N HIS A 284 -6.19 -25.90 8.61
CA HIS A 284 -7.00 -25.20 9.62
C HIS A 284 -8.43 -25.80 9.70
N PRO A 285 -8.60 -27.07 10.09
CA PRO A 285 -9.90 -27.76 10.01
C PRO A 285 -11.03 -27.14 10.86
N GLY A 286 -10.68 -26.35 11.89
CA GLY A 286 -11.65 -25.62 12.72
C GLY A 286 -12.02 -24.22 12.20
N VAL A 287 -11.44 -23.78 11.09
CA VAL A 287 -11.64 -22.44 10.53
C VAL A 287 -12.57 -22.53 9.32
N ALA A 288 -13.63 -21.71 9.31
CA ALA A 288 -14.58 -21.67 8.20
C ALA A 288 -13.89 -21.33 6.88
N LEU A 289 -14.25 -22.01 5.79
CA LEU A 289 -13.74 -21.74 4.45
C LEU A 289 -14.87 -21.25 3.55
N SER A 290 -14.66 -20.11 2.91
CA SER A 290 -15.56 -19.54 1.90
C SER A 290 -14.82 -19.34 0.58
N ARG A 291 -15.55 -19.41 -0.54
CA ARG A 291 -15.02 -19.14 -1.88
C ARG A 291 -15.72 -17.91 -2.46
N ARG A 292 -14.95 -17.03 -3.08
CA ARG A 292 -15.42 -15.73 -3.55
C ARG A 292 -15.06 -15.51 -5.01
N SER A 293 -16.06 -15.24 -5.83
CA SER A 293 -15.93 -14.60 -7.16
C SER A 293 -16.30 -13.11 -7.02
N ALA A 294 -17.31 -12.61 -7.74
CA ALA A 294 -17.75 -11.21 -7.65
C ALA A 294 -18.50 -10.86 -6.34
N GLY A 295 -18.76 -11.83 -5.46
CA GLY A 295 -19.39 -11.59 -4.16
C GLY A 295 -20.90 -11.30 -4.21
N HIS A 296 -21.59 -11.66 -5.30
CA HIS A 296 -23.03 -11.43 -5.51
C HIS A 296 -23.96 -12.53 -4.97
N GLY A 297 -23.41 -13.61 -4.38
CA GLY A 297 -24.22 -14.73 -3.90
C GLY A 297 -25.17 -14.36 -2.75
N VAL A 298 -26.49 -14.46 -2.99
CA VAL A 298 -27.56 -14.17 -2.01
C VAL A 298 -27.43 -14.99 -0.71
N SER A 299 -26.89 -16.21 -0.82
CA SER A 299 -26.67 -17.12 0.30
C SER A 299 -25.63 -16.62 1.31
N GLY A 300 -24.81 -15.62 0.97
CA GLY A 300 -23.75 -15.10 1.84
C GLY A 300 -22.52 -15.99 1.98
N ARG A 301 -22.48 -17.14 1.30
CA ARG A 301 -21.39 -18.12 1.39
C ARG A 301 -20.06 -17.66 0.75
N SER A 302 -20.06 -16.51 0.08
CA SER A 302 -18.86 -15.89 -0.48
C SER A 302 -18.04 -15.06 0.52
N THR A 303 -18.45 -15.08 1.79
CA THR A 303 -17.69 -14.54 2.92
C THR A 303 -17.96 -15.36 4.17
N ASN A 304 -17.34 -15.00 5.30
CA ASN A 304 -17.55 -15.61 6.62
C ASN A 304 -17.14 -14.61 7.73
N ASP A 305 -17.19 -15.05 8.99
CA ASP A 305 -16.62 -14.35 10.14
C ASP A 305 -15.48 -15.19 10.72
N GLY A 306 -14.30 -14.59 10.80
CA GLY A 306 -13.08 -15.21 11.36
C GLY A 306 -12.45 -16.30 10.50
N GLY A 307 -13.04 -16.64 9.35
CA GLY A 307 -12.60 -17.73 8.50
C GLY A 307 -11.60 -17.35 7.40
N ILE A 308 -11.27 -18.32 6.55
CA ILE A 308 -10.45 -18.15 5.35
C ILE A 308 -11.40 -17.90 4.17
N VAL A 309 -11.11 -16.89 3.37
CA VAL A 309 -11.78 -16.68 2.07
C VAL A 309 -10.75 -16.90 0.96
N ILE A 310 -11.06 -17.79 0.02
CA ILE A 310 -10.32 -17.91 -1.23
C ILE A 310 -11.05 -17.07 -2.28
N ASP A 311 -10.40 -16.00 -2.72
CA ASP A 311 -10.94 -15.05 -3.70
C ASP A 311 -10.30 -15.33 -5.07
N VAL A 312 -11.13 -15.65 -6.05
CA VAL A 312 -10.72 -15.94 -7.44
C VAL A 312 -11.10 -14.81 -8.39
N SER A 313 -11.41 -13.61 -7.87
CA SER A 313 -11.81 -12.44 -8.69
C SER A 313 -10.75 -12.01 -9.69
N LEU A 314 -9.48 -12.32 -9.45
CA LEU A 314 -8.38 -12.04 -10.38
C LEU A 314 -8.31 -13.04 -11.55
N MET A 315 -9.01 -14.17 -11.47
CA MET A 315 -9.11 -15.15 -12.56
C MET A 315 -10.27 -14.78 -13.48
N ASN A 316 -10.23 -13.57 -14.08
CA ASN A 316 -11.33 -12.96 -14.84
C ASN A 316 -11.08 -12.91 -16.37
N ALA A 317 -10.11 -13.67 -16.88
CA ALA A 317 -9.83 -13.73 -18.31
C ALA A 317 -11.02 -14.27 -19.12
N ILE A 318 -11.28 -13.66 -20.28
CA ILE A 318 -12.31 -14.08 -21.23
C ILE A 318 -11.63 -14.26 -22.60
N GLU A 319 -11.63 -15.50 -23.10
CA GLU A 319 -10.89 -15.89 -24.31
C GLU A 319 -11.82 -16.60 -25.30
N VAL A 320 -11.92 -16.07 -26.52
CA VAL A 320 -12.62 -16.76 -27.61
C VAL A 320 -11.68 -17.78 -28.23
N LEU A 321 -11.93 -19.07 -27.95
CA LEU A 321 -11.08 -20.17 -28.40
C LEU A 321 -11.34 -20.55 -29.85
N ASP A 322 -12.60 -20.48 -30.29
CA ASP A 322 -12.98 -20.87 -31.64
C ASP A 322 -14.24 -20.11 -32.08
N ARG A 323 -14.11 -19.35 -33.16
CA ARG A 323 -15.21 -18.56 -33.76
C ARG A 323 -16.21 -19.40 -34.54
N LYS A 324 -15.78 -20.51 -35.14
CA LYS A 324 -16.65 -21.41 -35.91
C LYS A 324 -17.57 -22.17 -34.98
N THR A 325 -17.02 -22.72 -33.89
CA THR A 325 -17.79 -23.48 -32.90
C THR A 325 -18.32 -22.62 -31.74
N ARG A 326 -18.02 -21.32 -31.75
CA ARG A 326 -18.40 -20.33 -30.72
C ARG A 326 -17.98 -20.73 -29.30
N ARG A 327 -16.78 -21.30 -29.16
CA ARG A 327 -16.23 -21.70 -27.86
C ARG A 327 -15.52 -20.54 -27.19
N VAL A 328 -15.91 -20.26 -25.95
CA VAL A 328 -15.34 -19.21 -25.11
C VAL A 328 -14.90 -19.83 -23.79
N ARG A 329 -13.69 -19.50 -23.35
CA ARG A 329 -13.19 -19.79 -22.01
C ARG A 329 -13.40 -18.54 -21.15
N VAL A 330 -14.10 -18.72 -20.04
CA VAL A 330 -14.41 -17.65 -19.09
C VAL A 330 -13.85 -18.04 -17.74
N GLY A 331 -13.01 -17.19 -17.17
CA GLY A 331 -12.46 -17.39 -15.84
C GLY A 331 -13.53 -17.21 -14.74
N PRO A 332 -13.38 -17.89 -13.60
CA PRO A 332 -14.39 -17.87 -12.53
C PRO A 332 -14.54 -16.50 -11.85
N GLY A 333 -13.57 -15.60 -12.02
CA GLY A 333 -13.61 -14.23 -11.51
C GLY A 333 -14.31 -13.22 -12.42
N ALA A 334 -14.64 -13.60 -13.66
CA ALA A 334 -15.26 -12.70 -14.63
C ALA A 334 -16.68 -12.32 -14.20
N ARG A 335 -17.13 -11.13 -14.62
CA ARG A 335 -18.51 -10.65 -14.43
C ARG A 335 -19.29 -10.74 -15.73
N TRP A 336 -20.59 -10.99 -15.65
CA TRP A 336 -21.42 -11.18 -16.85
C TRP A 336 -21.44 -9.97 -17.79
N ALA A 337 -21.36 -8.73 -17.27
CA ALA A 337 -21.22 -7.56 -18.13
C ALA A 337 -19.90 -7.55 -18.93
N GLU A 338 -18.80 -8.01 -18.31
CA GLU A 338 -17.49 -8.10 -18.97
C GLU A 338 -17.52 -9.18 -20.06
N VAL A 339 -18.18 -10.31 -19.79
CA VAL A 339 -18.38 -11.38 -20.78
C VAL A 339 -19.21 -10.87 -21.96
N ALA A 340 -20.32 -10.18 -21.70
CA ALA A 340 -21.15 -9.62 -22.76
C ALA A 340 -20.35 -8.62 -23.62
N ALA A 341 -19.60 -7.71 -23.00
CA ALA A 341 -18.75 -6.76 -23.71
C ALA A 341 -17.65 -7.44 -24.54
N ALA A 342 -17.02 -8.51 -24.04
CA ALA A 342 -16.00 -9.25 -24.77
C ALA A 342 -16.55 -10.01 -25.99
N LEU A 343 -17.84 -10.36 -25.98
CA LEU A 343 -18.49 -11.11 -27.05
C LEU A 343 -19.22 -10.22 -28.08
N GLU A 344 -19.48 -8.96 -27.73
CA GLU A 344 -20.15 -7.98 -28.57
C GLU A 344 -19.47 -7.79 -29.96
N PRO A 345 -18.13 -7.70 -30.07
CA PRO A 345 -17.47 -7.60 -31.39
C PRO A 345 -17.69 -8.78 -32.33
N TYR A 346 -18.11 -9.94 -31.80
CA TYR A 346 -18.41 -11.14 -32.59
C TYR A 346 -19.89 -11.24 -32.98
N GLY A 347 -20.72 -10.29 -32.56
CA GLY A 347 -22.18 -10.34 -32.69
C GLY A 347 -22.80 -11.48 -31.88
N TRP A 348 -22.14 -11.92 -30.81
CA TRP A 348 -22.62 -13.01 -29.96
C TRP A 348 -23.29 -12.44 -28.73
N ALA A 349 -24.48 -12.96 -28.44
CA ALA A 349 -25.23 -12.63 -27.25
C ALA A 349 -25.35 -13.86 -26.34
N LEU A 350 -25.36 -13.62 -25.04
CA LEU A 350 -25.70 -14.62 -24.03
C LEU A 350 -26.79 -14.06 -23.11
N SER A 351 -27.69 -14.91 -22.64
CA SER A 351 -28.54 -14.59 -21.49
C SER A 351 -27.78 -14.96 -20.22
N SER A 352 -27.49 -13.98 -19.37
CA SER A 352 -26.98 -14.17 -18.01
C SER A 352 -27.97 -13.58 -17.00
N GLY A 353 -27.62 -13.60 -15.70
CA GLY A 353 -28.44 -12.98 -14.66
C GLY A 353 -28.83 -11.52 -14.93
N ASP A 354 -29.77 -11.00 -14.15
CA ASP A 354 -30.42 -9.69 -14.28
C ASP A 354 -29.53 -8.48 -13.94
N TYR A 355 -28.28 -8.70 -13.51
CA TYR A 355 -27.36 -7.64 -13.13
C TYR A 355 -25.92 -7.90 -13.61
N GLY A 356 -25.32 -6.89 -14.25
CA GLY A 356 -24.00 -7.00 -14.87
C GLY A 356 -22.83 -7.27 -13.92
N GLY A 357 -22.96 -6.89 -12.64
CA GLY A 357 -21.95 -7.12 -11.59
C GLY A 357 -21.86 -8.56 -11.08
N VAL A 358 -22.82 -9.42 -11.45
CA VAL A 358 -22.85 -10.83 -11.01
C VAL A 358 -21.67 -11.57 -11.61
N GLY A 359 -20.97 -12.33 -10.76
CA GLY A 359 -19.83 -13.15 -11.15
C GLY A 359 -20.27 -14.44 -11.85
N VAL A 360 -19.41 -14.96 -12.70
CA VAL A 360 -19.61 -16.23 -13.41
C VAL A 360 -19.50 -17.44 -12.46
N GLY A 361 -18.64 -17.35 -11.45
CA GLY A 361 -18.30 -18.44 -10.52
C GLY A 361 -18.91 -18.38 -9.12
#